data_AF-A0A5T5CN89-F1
#
_entry.id   AF-A0A5T5CN89-F1
#
_cell.length_a   1.000
_cell.length_b   1.000
_cell.length_c   1.000
_cell.angle_alpha   90.00
_cell.angle_beta   90.00
_cell.angle_gamma   90.00
#
_symmetry.space_group_name_H-M   'P 1'
#
loop_
_entity.id
_entity.type
_entity.pdbx_description
1 polymer ?
#
loop_
_entity_poly.entity_id
_entity_poly.type
_entity_poly.pdbx_seq_one_letter_code
_entity_poly.pdbx_strand_id
1 'polypeptide(L)'
;MKLKERIQGQNSIALHIRRGDYISNHEAMNTHGVCSLNYYISSVSYVKRMVANISFFVFSDDIQWCKENAREIFNSDDEVHYVEGNSQEVDMWLMSAAKHHIIANSSFSWWGAWLARDANNMTIAPIPWFDKKELSGFDPCPESWIRIKK
;
A
#
# COMPACT_ATOMS: atom_id res chain seq x y z
N MET A 1 -20.06 4.96 5.68
CA MET A 1 -20.46 5.75 4.48
C MET A 1 -19.55 6.96 4.28
N LYS A 2 -19.43 7.87 5.25
CA LYS A 2 -18.61 9.10 5.12
C LYS A 2 -17.16 8.92 4.64
N LEU A 3 -16.39 7.96 5.19
CA LEU A 3 -14.99 7.77 4.79
C LEU A 3 -14.86 7.27 3.35
N LYS A 4 -15.70 6.31 2.95
CA LYS A 4 -15.72 5.81 1.57
C LYS A 4 -16.07 6.91 0.57
N GLU A 5 -17.07 7.73 0.87
CA GLU A 5 -17.44 8.87 0.02
C GLU A 5 -16.26 9.84 -0.16
N ARG A 6 -15.52 10.11 0.92
CA ARG A 6 -14.29 10.91 0.86
C ARG A 6 -13.22 10.27 -0.02
N ILE A 7 -12.95 8.98 0.18
CA ILE A 7 -11.98 8.22 -0.65
C ILE A 7 -12.35 8.32 -2.14
N GLN A 8 -13.62 8.15 -2.49
CA GLN A 8 -14.07 8.18 -3.89
C GLN A 8 -14.09 9.59 -4.48
N GLY A 9 -14.35 10.61 -3.66
CA GLY A 9 -14.44 12.01 -4.09
C GLY A 9 -13.09 12.70 -4.34
N GLN A 10 -11.98 12.11 -3.94
CA GLN A 10 -10.63 12.68 -4.03
C GLN A 10 -9.73 11.87 -4.99
N ASN A 11 -8.54 12.38 -5.31
CA ASN A 11 -7.49 11.56 -5.92
C ASN A 11 -6.83 10.71 -4.83
N SER A 12 -7.56 9.70 -4.39
CA SER A 12 -7.19 8.86 -3.25
C SER A 12 -6.14 7.82 -3.62
N ILE A 13 -5.17 7.67 -2.71
CA ILE A 13 -4.20 6.57 -2.73
C ILE A 13 -4.43 5.73 -1.49
N ALA A 14 -4.84 4.48 -1.67
CA ALA A 14 -4.75 3.49 -0.61
C ALA A 14 -3.28 3.05 -0.50
N LEU A 15 -2.62 3.48 0.56
CA LEU A 15 -1.25 3.08 0.89
C LEU A 15 -1.31 2.04 1.99
N HIS A 16 -0.91 0.80 1.68
CA HIS A 16 -0.89 -0.27 2.65
C HIS A 16 0.52 -0.60 3.08
N ILE A 17 0.77 -0.56 4.40
CA ILE A 17 2.03 -0.97 5.02
C ILE A 17 1.79 -2.27 5.79
N ARG A 18 2.48 -3.35 5.40
CA ARG A 18 2.41 -4.64 6.12
C ARG A 18 3.73 -4.91 6.82
N ARG A 19 3.72 -4.96 8.15
CA ARG A 19 4.95 -5.13 8.95
C ARG A 19 4.76 -5.98 10.20
N GLY A 20 3.64 -5.86 10.90
CA GLY A 20 3.46 -6.43 12.24
C GLY A 20 3.72 -7.94 12.30
N ASP A 21 2.87 -8.73 11.64
CA ASP A 21 3.03 -10.19 11.62
C ASP A 21 4.27 -10.65 10.85
N TYR A 22 4.66 -9.92 9.80
CA TYR A 22 5.84 -10.26 9.00
C TYR A 22 7.14 -10.12 9.78
N ILE A 23 7.23 -9.16 10.70
CA ILE A 23 8.40 -8.97 11.58
C ILE A 23 8.37 -9.93 12.76
N SER A 24 7.19 -10.16 13.35
CA SER A 24 7.06 -11.00 14.54
C SER A 24 7.09 -12.51 14.24
N ASN A 25 6.85 -12.92 13.00
CA ASN A 25 6.95 -14.30 12.54
C ASN A 25 8.19 -14.53 11.65
N HIS A 26 9.15 -15.30 12.16
CA HIS A 26 10.38 -15.64 11.43
C HIS A 26 10.14 -16.32 10.07
N GLU A 27 9.14 -17.19 9.95
CA GLU A 27 8.82 -17.85 8.69
C GLU A 27 8.29 -16.86 7.65
N ALA A 28 7.43 -15.93 8.08
CA ALA A 28 6.90 -14.88 7.23
C ALA A 28 8.01 -13.93 6.76
N MET A 29 8.89 -13.50 7.67
CA MET A 29 10.06 -12.67 7.33
C MET A 29 10.97 -13.37 6.32
N ASN A 30 11.32 -14.63 6.54
CA ASN A 30 12.23 -15.35 5.65
C ASN A 30 11.60 -15.65 4.28
N THR A 31 10.27 -15.81 4.23
CA THR A 31 9.56 -16.13 2.98
C THR A 31 9.30 -14.88 2.15
N HIS A 32 8.61 -13.92 2.74
CA HIS A 32 8.13 -12.73 2.05
C HIS A 32 9.12 -11.58 2.14
N GLY A 33 9.81 -11.43 3.27
CA GLY A 33 10.46 -10.20 3.68
C GLY A 33 9.47 -9.03 3.82
N VAL A 34 9.99 -7.85 4.10
CA VAL A 34 9.17 -6.62 4.28
C VAL A 34 9.57 -5.54 3.30
N CYS A 35 8.59 -4.72 2.89
CA CYS A 35 8.86 -3.49 2.17
C CYS A 35 9.69 -2.53 3.03
N SER A 36 10.80 -2.07 2.48
CA SER A 36 11.68 -1.10 3.13
C SER A 36 11.02 0.28 3.21
N LEU A 37 11.54 1.16 4.06
CA LEU A 37 11.12 2.55 4.09
C LEU A 37 11.34 3.23 2.72
N ASN A 38 12.46 2.94 2.06
CA ASN A 38 12.80 3.47 0.74
C ASN A 38 11.81 3.06 -0.35
N TYR A 39 11.20 1.87 -0.26
CA TYR A 39 10.12 1.46 -1.16
C TYR A 39 8.94 2.44 -1.06
N TYR A 40 8.48 2.76 0.15
CA TYR A 40 7.37 3.68 0.35
C TYR A 40 7.72 5.11 -0.08
N ILE A 41 8.92 5.61 0.25
CA ILE A 41 9.42 6.92 -0.19
C ILE A 41 9.40 7.01 -1.72
N SER A 42 9.95 6.00 -2.39
CA SER A 42 10.04 5.95 -3.86
C SER A 42 8.65 5.86 -4.50
N SER A 43 7.76 5.08 -3.89
CA SER A 43 6.38 4.89 -4.37
C SER A 43 5.55 6.17 -4.23
N VAL A 44 5.60 6.83 -3.08
CA VAL A 44 4.94 8.12 -2.86
C VAL A 44 5.49 9.17 -3.82
N SER A 45 6.81 9.25 -3.95
CA SER A 45 7.47 10.16 -4.91
C SER A 45 7.04 9.89 -6.35
N TYR A 46 6.86 8.62 -6.73
CA TYR A 46 6.37 8.26 -8.05
C TYR A 46 4.95 8.76 -8.27
N VAL A 47 4.01 8.46 -7.36
CA VAL A 47 2.61 8.84 -7.56
C VAL A 47 2.45 10.36 -7.59
N LYS A 48 3.18 11.10 -6.75
CA LYS A 48 3.14 12.58 -6.76
C LYS A 48 3.57 13.21 -8.08
N ARG A 49 4.35 12.51 -8.92
CA ARG A 49 4.68 12.98 -10.28
C ARG A 49 3.57 12.71 -11.31
N MET A 50 2.72 11.72 -11.03
CA MET A 50 1.71 11.23 -11.98
C MET A 50 0.31 11.77 -11.68
N VAL A 51 0.03 12.07 -10.40
CA VAL A 51 -1.30 12.44 -9.91
C VAL A 51 -1.19 13.71 -9.09
N ALA A 52 -2.04 14.70 -9.38
CA ALA A 52 -2.13 15.95 -8.63
C ALA A 52 -3.23 15.87 -7.54
N ASN A 53 -3.14 16.73 -6.51
CA ASN A 53 -4.14 16.87 -5.45
C ASN A 53 -4.47 15.55 -4.75
N ILE A 54 -3.43 14.85 -4.31
CA ILE A 54 -3.52 13.53 -3.71
C ILE A 54 -4.00 13.60 -2.25
N SER A 55 -4.81 12.61 -1.86
CA SER A 55 -5.08 12.30 -0.46
C SER A 55 -4.67 10.86 -0.16
N PHE A 56 -3.72 10.66 0.75
CA PHE A 56 -3.26 9.35 1.16
C PHE A 56 -4.15 8.78 2.26
N PHE A 57 -4.57 7.52 2.09
CA PHE A 57 -5.28 6.75 3.10
C PHE A 57 -4.39 5.57 3.48
N VAL A 58 -3.80 5.65 4.67
CA VAL A 58 -2.81 4.71 5.19
C VAL A 58 -3.53 3.61 5.96
N PHE A 59 -3.36 2.38 5.48
CA PHE A 59 -3.82 1.14 6.10
C PHE A 59 -2.61 0.36 6.57
N SER A 60 -2.63 -0.14 7.81
CA SER A 60 -1.49 -0.88 8.35
C SER A 60 -1.90 -1.77 9.51
N ASP A 61 -1.15 -2.86 9.70
CA ASP A 61 -1.18 -3.63 10.94
C ASP A 61 -0.27 -3.05 12.03
N ASP A 62 0.46 -1.98 11.71
CA ASP A 62 1.30 -1.19 12.62
C ASP A 62 1.21 0.31 12.25
N ILE A 63 0.11 0.96 12.66
CA ILE A 63 -0.14 2.37 12.39
C ILE A 63 0.82 3.27 13.18
N GLN A 64 1.25 2.85 14.36
CA GLN A 64 2.20 3.60 15.18
C GLN A 64 3.53 3.77 14.43
N TRP A 65 4.06 2.69 13.86
CA TRP A 65 5.25 2.76 13.01
C TRP A 65 5.06 3.70 11.81
N CYS A 66 3.87 3.69 11.19
CA CYS A 66 3.59 4.59 10.07
C CYS A 66 3.68 6.07 10.48
N LYS A 67 3.12 6.41 11.65
CA LYS A 67 3.15 7.78 12.20
C LYS A 67 4.58 8.21 12.54
N GLU A 68 5.38 7.31 13.09
CA GLU A 68 6.79 7.57 13.44
C GLU A 68 7.68 7.82 12.21
N ASN A 69 7.39 7.14 11.10
CA ASN A 69 8.16 7.25 9.85
C ASN A 69 7.53 8.25 8.86
N ALA A 70 6.45 8.92 9.23
CA ALA A 70 5.66 9.75 8.32
C ALA A 70 6.48 10.87 7.66
N ARG A 71 7.41 11.48 8.40
CA ARG A 71 8.25 12.58 7.89
C ARG A 71 9.26 12.16 6.83
N GLU A 72 9.59 10.89 6.77
CA GLU A 72 10.46 10.33 5.74
C GLU A 72 9.64 9.99 4.48
N ILE A 73 8.41 9.51 4.67
CA ILE A 73 7.54 9.04 3.58
C ILE A 73 6.82 10.20 2.87
N PHE A 74 6.38 11.21 3.63
CA PHE A 74 5.50 12.28 3.18
C PHE A 74 6.11 13.66 3.44
N ASN A 75 5.74 14.63 2.61
CA ASN A 75 6.01 16.03 2.89
C ASN A 75 5.03 16.56 3.95
N SER A 76 5.39 17.66 4.61
CA SER A 76 4.56 18.28 5.64
C SER A 76 3.20 18.81 5.15
N ASP A 77 3.06 19.07 3.85
CA ASP A 77 1.86 19.57 3.19
C ASP A 77 1.01 18.47 2.55
N ASP A 78 1.44 17.20 2.61
CA ASP A 78 0.66 16.09 2.09
C ASP A 78 -0.57 15.81 2.97
N GLU A 79 -1.72 15.57 2.32
CA GLU A 79 -2.94 15.16 3.01
C GLU A 79 -2.88 13.64 3.32
N VAL A 80 -2.69 13.29 4.60
CA VAL A 80 -2.53 11.90 5.05
C VAL A 80 -3.57 11.53 6.11
N HIS A 81 -4.32 10.45 5.86
CA HIS A 81 -5.31 9.88 6.77
C HIS A 81 -4.86 8.50 7.23
N TYR A 82 -4.69 8.30 8.53
CA TYR A 82 -4.47 6.97 9.11
C TYR A 82 -5.82 6.32 9.38
N VAL A 83 -6.06 5.17 8.74
CA VAL A 83 -7.33 4.44 8.86
C VAL A 83 -7.20 3.42 9.99
N GLU A 84 -8.03 3.56 11.03
CA GLU A 84 -7.94 2.79 12.26
C GLU A 84 -9.35 2.38 12.75
N GLY A 85 -9.43 1.31 13.55
CA GLY A 85 -10.65 0.91 14.26
C GLY A 85 -11.69 0.15 13.42
N ASN A 86 -11.34 -0.25 12.20
CA ASN A 86 -12.17 -1.07 11.34
C ASN A 86 -11.84 -2.57 11.46
N SER A 87 -12.74 -3.42 10.96
CA SER A 87 -12.40 -4.81 10.66
C SER A 87 -11.61 -4.90 9.34
N GLN A 88 -10.93 -6.03 9.12
CA GLN A 88 -10.14 -6.25 7.90
C GLN A 88 -11.00 -6.23 6.63
N GLU A 89 -12.24 -6.72 6.70
CA GLU A 89 -13.18 -6.70 5.58
C GLU A 89 -13.60 -5.28 5.23
N VAL A 90 -13.79 -4.42 6.24
CA VAL A 90 -14.10 -3.01 6.04
C VAL A 90 -12.90 -2.27 5.45
N ASP A 91 -11.68 -2.55 5.93
CA ASP A 91 -10.48 -1.95 5.35
C ASP A 91 -10.27 -2.38 3.90
N MET A 92 -10.43 -3.66 3.57
CA MET A 92 -10.34 -4.12 2.17
C MET A 92 -11.40 -3.46 1.28
N TRP A 93 -12.63 -3.30 1.78
CA TRP A 93 -13.69 -2.58 1.09
C TRP A 93 -13.33 -1.11 0.86
N LEU A 94 -12.77 -0.42 1.86
CA LEU A 94 -12.31 0.97 1.75
C LEU A 94 -11.13 1.10 0.79
N MET A 95 -10.15 0.19 0.86
CA MET A 95 -9.04 0.13 -0.08
C MET A 95 -9.54 -0.03 -1.52
N SER A 96 -10.47 -0.95 -1.78
CA SER A 96 -11.06 -1.15 -3.12
C SER A 96 -11.84 0.05 -3.66
N ALA A 97 -12.17 1.03 -2.80
CA ALA A 97 -12.83 2.26 -3.20
C ALA A 97 -11.85 3.37 -3.61
N ALA A 98 -10.54 3.21 -3.36
CA ALA A 98 -9.53 4.19 -3.71
C ALA A 98 -9.25 4.19 -5.23
N LYS A 99 -8.80 5.34 -5.74
CA LYS A 99 -8.49 5.50 -7.17
C LYS A 99 -7.14 4.89 -7.54
N HIS A 100 -6.15 4.97 -6.66
CA HIS A 100 -4.81 4.45 -6.88
C HIS A 100 -4.30 3.71 -5.64
N HIS A 101 -3.26 2.90 -5.81
CA HIS A 101 -2.79 1.97 -4.77
C HIS A 101 -1.27 1.93 -4.68
N ILE A 102 -0.75 1.93 -3.45
CA ILE A 102 0.61 1.54 -3.13
C ILE A 102 0.48 0.35 -2.17
N ILE A 103 0.85 -0.84 -2.65
CA ILE A 103 0.63 -2.08 -1.90
C ILE A 103 1.90 -2.59 -1.24
N ALA A 104 1.75 -3.42 -0.20
CA ALA A 104 2.83 -4.27 0.30
C ALA A 104 2.84 -5.61 -0.46
N ASN A 105 3.87 -6.43 -0.24
CA ASN A 105 3.97 -7.82 -0.70
C ASN A 105 3.05 -8.75 0.10
N SER A 106 1.76 -8.43 0.13
CA SER A 106 0.71 -9.05 0.92
C SER A 106 -0.52 -9.33 0.06
N SER A 107 -1.11 -10.51 0.21
CA SER A 107 -2.36 -10.87 -0.50
C SER A 107 -3.52 -9.94 -0.12
N PHE A 108 -3.55 -9.43 1.12
CA PHE A 108 -4.55 -8.46 1.56
C PHE A 108 -4.46 -7.17 0.75
N SER A 109 -3.26 -6.60 0.63
CA SER A 109 -3.03 -5.39 -0.17
C SER A 109 -3.30 -5.63 -1.65
N TRP A 110 -2.89 -6.80 -2.16
CA TRP A 110 -3.12 -7.22 -3.54
C TRP A 110 -4.62 -7.22 -3.88
N TRP A 111 -5.44 -7.86 -3.04
CA TRP A 111 -6.89 -7.90 -3.25
C TRP A 111 -7.54 -6.53 -3.11
N GLY A 112 -7.08 -5.70 -2.17
CA GLY A 112 -7.55 -4.32 -2.06
C GLY A 112 -7.38 -3.53 -3.36
N ALA A 113 -6.21 -3.66 -4.01
CA ALA A 113 -5.93 -2.99 -5.29
C ALA A 113 -6.62 -3.65 -6.49
N TRP A 114 -6.66 -4.98 -6.54
CA TRP A 114 -7.25 -5.74 -7.64
C TRP A 114 -8.77 -5.56 -7.74
N LEU A 115 -9.45 -5.40 -6.60
CA LEU A 115 -10.90 -5.19 -6.55
C LEU A 115 -11.32 -3.75 -6.89
N ALA A 116 -10.36 -2.84 -7.04
CA ALA A 116 -10.65 -1.46 -7.39
C ALA A 116 -11.26 -1.37 -8.79
N ARG A 117 -12.34 -0.59 -8.90
CA ARG A 117 -13.15 -0.49 -10.12
C ARG A 117 -12.81 0.69 -11.02
N ASP A 118 -11.84 1.51 -10.62
CA ASP A 118 -11.42 2.66 -11.43
C ASP A 118 -10.57 2.19 -12.62
N ALA A 119 -11.01 2.53 -13.84
CA ALA A 119 -10.29 2.17 -15.07
C ALA A 119 -8.92 2.85 -15.19
N ASN A 120 -8.71 3.96 -14.47
CA ASN A 120 -7.45 4.69 -14.40
C ASN A 120 -6.65 4.33 -13.14
N ASN A 121 -6.96 3.19 -12.50
CA ASN A 121 -6.24 2.75 -11.33
C ASN A 121 -4.76 2.55 -11.64
N MET A 122 -3.93 3.24 -10.85
CA MET A 122 -2.49 3.10 -10.89
C MET A 122 -2.09 2.35 -9.62
N THR A 123 -1.56 1.14 -9.79
CA THR A 123 -1.10 0.31 -8.68
C THR A 123 0.42 0.19 -8.71
N ILE A 124 1.07 0.57 -7.62
CA ILE A 124 2.49 0.33 -7.36
C ILE A 124 2.62 -0.88 -6.45
N ALA A 125 3.42 -1.85 -6.88
CA ALA A 125 3.68 -3.09 -6.16
C ALA A 125 5.19 -3.35 -5.98
N PRO A 126 5.61 -3.98 -4.87
CA PRO A 126 7.01 -4.23 -4.61
C PRO A 126 7.58 -5.32 -5.52
N ILE A 127 8.89 -5.27 -5.77
CA ILE A 127 9.65 -6.33 -6.43
C ILE A 127 11.00 -6.54 -5.71
N PRO A 128 11.43 -7.78 -5.43
CA PRO A 128 10.69 -9.03 -5.60
C PRO A 128 9.51 -9.15 -4.62
N TRP A 129 8.54 -9.99 -4.95
CA TRP A 129 7.41 -10.28 -4.04
C TRP A 129 7.84 -11.15 -2.85
N PHE A 130 8.73 -12.12 -3.08
CA PHE A 130 9.28 -13.04 -2.08
C PHE A 130 10.81 -12.89 -2.01
N ASP A 131 11.38 -12.94 -0.80
CA ASP A 131 12.84 -12.97 -0.61
C ASP A 131 13.39 -14.40 -0.64
N LYS A 132 12.51 -15.38 -0.43
CA LYS A 132 12.84 -16.79 -0.53
C LYS A 132 13.19 -17.18 -1.97
N LYS A 133 14.42 -17.66 -2.18
CA LYS A 133 14.99 -17.95 -3.51
C LYS A 133 14.15 -18.95 -4.31
N GLU A 134 13.56 -19.94 -3.65
CA GLU A 134 12.72 -20.96 -4.29
C GLU A 134 11.45 -20.36 -4.91
N LEU A 135 11.03 -19.16 -4.47
CA LEU A 135 9.86 -18.44 -4.97
C LEU A 135 10.22 -17.28 -5.92
N SER A 136 11.51 -17.10 -6.25
CA SER A 136 11.98 -15.95 -7.04
C SER A 136 11.40 -15.85 -8.45
N GLY A 137 10.84 -16.94 -8.99
CA GLY A 137 10.14 -16.97 -10.29
C GLY A 137 8.63 -16.74 -10.20
N PHE A 138 8.05 -16.62 -9.00
CA PHE A 138 6.63 -16.43 -8.81
C PHE A 138 6.31 -14.97 -8.44
N ASP A 139 5.48 -14.35 -9.27
CA ASP A 139 5.06 -12.97 -9.10
C ASP A 139 3.55 -12.85 -9.38
N PRO A 140 2.73 -12.51 -8.37
CA PRO A 140 1.28 -12.43 -8.55
C PRO A 140 0.84 -11.10 -9.17
N CYS A 141 1.74 -10.14 -9.38
CA CYS A 141 1.36 -8.81 -9.86
C CYS A 141 1.11 -8.82 -11.38
N PRO A 142 -0.03 -8.29 -11.85
CA PRO A 142 -0.27 -8.01 -13.27
C PRO A 142 0.83 -7.15 -13.89
N GLU A 143 1.10 -7.35 -15.18
CA GLU A 143 2.10 -6.57 -15.93
C GLU A 143 1.80 -5.06 -15.96
N SER A 144 0.52 -4.69 -15.85
CA SER A 144 0.10 -3.29 -15.82
C SER A 144 0.47 -2.57 -14.51
N TRP A 145 0.88 -3.30 -13.47
CA TRP A 145 1.26 -2.70 -12.20
C TRP A 145 2.70 -2.22 -12.23
N ILE A 146 2.92 -1.02 -11.71
CA ILE A 146 4.23 -0.40 -11.65
C ILE A 146 5.03 -1.11 -10.55
N ARG A 147 6.26 -1.53 -10.89
CA ARG A 147 7.11 -2.31 -9.99
C ARG A 147 8.23 -1.44 -9.43
N ILE A 148 8.29 -1.34 -8.10
CA ILE A 148 9.35 -0.60 -7.38
C ILE A 148 10.06 -1.56 -6.44
N LYS A 149 11.39 -1.42 -6.35
CA LYS A 149 12.20 -2.31 -5.52
C LYS A 149 11.78 -2.24 -4.05
N LYS A 150 11.55 -3.41 -3.46
CA LYS A 150 11.19 -3.61 -2.06
C LYS A 150 12.28 -3.12 -1.11
#